data_AF-A0A8B6GIG4-F1
#
_entry.id   AF-A0A8B6GIG4-F1
#
_cell.length_a   1.000
_cell.length_b   1.000
_cell.length_c   1.000
_cell.angle_alpha   90.00
_cell.angle_beta   90.00
_cell.angle_gamma   90.00
#
_symmetry.space_group_name_H-M   'P 1'
#
loop_
_entity.id
_entity.type
_entity.pdbx_description
1 polymer ?
#
loop_
_entity_poly.entity_id
_entity_poly.type
_entity_poly.pdbx_seq_one_letter_code
_entity_poly.pdbx_strand_id
1 'polypeptide(L)'
;MEEEELDYEPEVEEVGLLKEQRIKGSSNNKKKGQGHAVYVLGVIDTHFHWDKFFLQARFSGLPSYIWEEQDNEKFQIRKLISNFVFPSRWTACLDGDLLKEDKRILHTIGIHPKVAGNQVGRHYTELKRRIPGNFIAIGECGLDVSQGGKDLREQVKVLRVQLELARDCKLPVVIHCRGKNITDRVLGYYVRDT
;
A
#
# COMPACT_ATOMS: atom_id res chain seq x y z
N MET A 1 -21.46 31.24 -36.06
CA MET A 1 -21.78 29.88 -35.58
C MET A 1 -21.26 29.85 -34.17
N GLU A 2 -22.20 29.90 -33.22
CA GLU A 2 -21.96 29.90 -31.79
C GLU A 2 -21.42 28.51 -31.40
N GLU A 3 -20.33 28.46 -30.65
CA GLU A 3 -19.82 27.23 -30.04
C GLU A 3 -20.61 27.01 -28.75
N GLU A 4 -21.46 25.97 -28.72
CA GLU A 4 -22.11 25.48 -27.51
C GLU A 4 -21.05 24.86 -26.58
N GLU A 5 -20.80 25.51 -25.44
CA GLU A 5 -20.13 24.92 -24.29
C GLU A 5 -20.97 23.74 -23.78
N LEU A 6 -20.45 22.52 -23.96
CA LEU A 6 -21.00 21.32 -23.34
C LEU A 6 -20.43 21.21 -21.92
N ASP A 7 -21.17 21.71 -20.93
CA ASP A 7 -20.92 21.46 -19.51
C ASP A 7 -21.07 19.96 -19.22
N TYR A 8 -19.93 19.27 -19.11
CA TYR A 8 -19.85 17.89 -18.65
C TYR A 8 -19.34 17.88 -17.20
N GLU A 9 -20.26 17.83 -16.23
CA GLU A 9 -19.93 17.43 -14.87
C GLU A 9 -19.90 15.91 -14.78
N PRO A 10 -18.78 15.28 -14.38
CA PRO A 10 -18.77 13.85 -14.15
C PRO A 10 -19.56 13.55 -12.87
N GLU A 11 -20.58 12.70 -12.99
CA GLU A 11 -21.24 12.07 -11.85
C GLU A 11 -20.19 11.34 -11.01
N VAL A 12 -19.90 11.90 -9.84
CA VAL A 12 -19.05 11.27 -8.83
C VAL A 12 -19.85 10.10 -8.27
N GLU A 13 -19.71 8.92 -8.87
CA GLU A 13 -20.12 7.67 -8.21
C GLU A 13 -19.39 7.60 -6.87
N GLU A 14 -20.18 7.72 -5.81
CA GLU A 14 -19.79 7.59 -4.41
C GLU A 14 -18.84 6.39 -4.26
N VAL A 15 -17.55 6.67 -4.08
CA VAL A 15 -16.56 5.66 -3.67
C VAL A 15 -17.01 5.22 -2.29
N GLY A 16 -17.76 4.12 -2.25
CA GLY A 16 -18.54 3.69 -1.10
C GLY A 16 -17.76 3.82 0.20
N LEU A 17 -18.06 4.88 0.96
CA LEU A 17 -17.68 5.01 2.35
C LEU A 17 -18.18 3.74 3.03
N LEU A 18 -17.24 2.93 3.51
CA LEU A 18 -17.51 1.70 4.25
C LEU A 18 -18.56 2.02 5.30
N LYS A 19 -19.77 1.48 5.12
CA LYS A 19 -20.91 1.69 6.02
C LYS A 19 -20.44 1.53 7.46
N GLU A 20 -20.58 2.60 8.22
CA GLU A 20 -20.29 2.68 9.65
C GLU A 20 -20.93 1.49 10.37
N GLN A 21 -20.10 0.52 10.79
CA GLN A 21 -20.61 -0.59 11.57
C GLN A 21 -20.73 -0.15 13.03
N ARG A 22 -21.97 0.13 13.43
CA ARG A 22 -22.36 0.35 14.81
C ARG A 22 -22.25 -0.97 15.59
N ILE A 23 -21.15 -1.15 16.31
CA ILE A 23 -21.00 -2.30 17.22
C ILE A 23 -21.86 -2.02 18.45
N LYS A 24 -22.94 -2.79 18.63
CA LYS A 24 -23.71 -2.79 19.89
C LYS A 24 -22.92 -3.62 20.91
N GLY A 25 -22.25 -2.95 21.85
CA GLY A 25 -21.64 -3.62 23.01
C GLY A 25 -22.71 -4.37 23.80
N SER A 26 -22.55 -5.69 23.91
CA SER A 26 -23.40 -6.53 24.76
C SER A 26 -22.89 -6.43 26.20
N SER A 27 -23.37 -5.43 26.94
CA SER A 27 -23.17 -5.37 28.38
C SER A 27 -24.51 -5.60 29.08
N ASN A 28 -24.64 -6.76 29.71
CA ASN A 28 -25.72 -7.09 30.62
C ASN A 28 -25.51 -6.30 31.92
N ASN A 29 -25.82 -5.00 31.92
CA ASN A 29 -26.03 -4.27 33.15
C ASN A 29 -27.02 -3.13 32.95
N LYS A 30 -28.22 -3.29 33.51
CA LYS A 30 -29.28 -2.29 33.53
C LYS A 30 -28.85 -1.11 34.42
N LYS A 31 -28.12 -0.15 33.86
CA LYS A 31 -28.08 1.23 34.37
C LYS A 31 -28.42 2.18 33.22
N LYS A 32 -29.53 2.90 33.36
CA LYS A 32 -29.95 3.99 32.47
C LYS A 32 -28.96 5.16 32.60
N GLY A 33 -27.78 5.04 31.99
CA GLY A 33 -26.90 6.16 31.69
C GLY A 33 -27.17 6.62 30.26
N GLN A 34 -27.15 7.93 30.02
CA GLN A 34 -27.18 8.50 28.67
C GLN A 34 -26.02 7.89 27.86
N GLY A 35 -26.36 6.97 26.95
CA GLY A 35 -25.38 6.26 26.13
C GLY A 35 -24.73 7.24 25.16
N HIS A 36 -23.54 7.71 25.50
CA HIS A 36 -22.70 8.42 24.55
C HIS A 36 -22.21 7.39 23.53
N ALA A 37 -22.34 7.70 22.24
CA ALA A 37 -21.77 6.85 21.20
C ALA A 37 -20.25 6.80 21.39
N VAL A 38 -19.71 5.60 21.62
CA VAL A 38 -18.27 5.37 21.62
C VAL A 38 -17.86 5.22 20.16
N TYR A 39 -17.18 6.23 19.63
CA TYR A 39 -16.61 6.18 18.29
C TYR A 39 -15.29 5.41 18.36
N VAL A 40 -15.25 4.25 17.72
CA VAL A 40 -14.00 3.49 17.58
C VAL A 40 -13.26 4.03 16.38
N LEU A 41 -12.14 4.73 16.61
CA LEU A 41 -11.30 5.25 15.54
C LEU A 41 -10.60 4.08 14.83
N GLY A 42 -10.95 3.86 13.56
CA GLY A 42 -10.31 2.88 12.70
C GLY A 42 -9.20 3.51 11.88
N VAL A 43 -8.00 2.93 11.89
CA VAL A 43 -6.84 3.36 11.09
C VAL A 43 -6.51 2.33 10.02
N ILE A 44 -6.16 2.82 8.83
CA ILE A 44 -5.54 2.02 7.77
C ILE A 44 -4.10 2.46 7.68
N ASP A 45 -3.17 1.55 7.94
CA ASP A 45 -1.75 1.82 7.70
C ASP A 45 -1.44 1.49 6.24
N THR A 46 -1.18 2.52 5.44
CA THR A 46 -0.86 2.36 4.02
C THR A 46 0.60 2.02 3.76
N HIS A 47 1.45 2.05 4.79
CA HIS A 47 2.89 1.86 4.64
C HIS A 47 3.50 1.02 5.76
N PHE A 48 3.13 -0.27 5.79
CA PHE A 48 3.67 -1.22 6.75
C PHE A 48 4.77 -2.08 6.13
N HIS A 49 5.86 -2.35 6.85
CA HIS A 49 6.90 -3.29 6.40
C HIS A 49 6.77 -4.62 7.13
N TRP A 50 5.84 -5.46 6.66
CA TRP A 50 5.59 -6.77 7.25
C TRP A 50 6.81 -7.68 7.21
N ASP A 51 7.61 -7.60 6.13
CA ASP A 51 8.84 -8.37 5.95
C ASP A 51 9.90 -8.05 7.02
N LYS A 52 10.01 -6.78 7.44
CA LYS A 52 10.94 -6.37 8.50
C LYS A 52 10.40 -6.73 9.88
N PHE A 53 9.11 -6.51 10.09
CA PHE A 53 8.45 -6.81 11.34
C PHE A 53 8.59 -8.30 11.69
N PHE A 54 8.35 -9.21 10.74
CA PHE A 54 8.53 -10.64 10.95
C PHE A 54 9.97 -11.02 11.36
N LEU A 55 10.97 -10.42 10.72
CA LEU A 55 12.39 -10.69 11.04
C LEU A 55 12.76 -10.25 12.46
N GLN A 56 12.17 -9.16 12.94
CA GLN A 56 12.48 -8.60 14.25
C GLN A 56 11.69 -9.24 15.37
N ALA A 57 10.44 -9.62 15.10
CA ALA A 57 9.50 -9.93 16.15
C ALA A 57 9.73 -11.29 16.81
N ARG A 58 10.47 -12.26 16.24
CA ARG A 58 10.71 -13.59 16.89
C ARG A 58 9.45 -14.32 17.42
N PHE A 59 8.24 -13.90 17.05
CA PHE A 59 6.98 -14.43 17.58
C PHE A 59 6.23 -15.26 16.53
N SER A 60 5.91 -16.51 16.87
CA SER A 60 4.96 -17.35 16.16
C SER A 60 3.54 -17.02 16.66
N GLY A 61 2.83 -16.12 15.98
CA GLY A 61 1.44 -15.72 16.34
C GLY A 61 1.03 -14.27 16.04
N LEU A 62 1.82 -13.54 15.25
CA LEU A 62 1.65 -12.09 15.08
C LEU A 62 0.35 -11.61 14.41
N PRO A 63 -0.26 -12.31 13.43
CA PRO A 63 -1.52 -11.84 12.87
C PRO A 63 -2.57 -11.72 13.96
N SER A 64 -2.75 -12.74 14.81
CA SER A 64 -3.74 -12.71 15.87
C SER A 64 -3.43 -11.61 16.89
N TYR A 65 -2.18 -11.41 17.31
CA TYR A 65 -1.80 -10.33 18.24
C TYR A 65 -2.22 -8.93 17.78
N ILE A 66 -1.97 -8.58 16.50
CA ILE A 66 -2.35 -7.27 15.94
C ILE A 66 -3.86 -7.06 16.01
N TRP A 67 -4.66 -8.11 15.95
CA TRP A 67 -6.13 -8.04 15.93
C TRP A 67 -6.75 -8.24 17.32
N GLU A 68 -6.15 -9.08 18.17
CA GLU A 68 -6.66 -9.48 19.48
C GLU A 68 -6.39 -8.42 20.56
N GLU A 69 -5.27 -7.68 20.49
CA GLU A 69 -5.01 -6.59 21.45
C GLU A 69 -5.80 -5.29 21.14
N GLN A 70 -6.67 -5.29 20.13
CA GLN A 70 -7.47 -4.12 19.73
C GLN A 70 -8.88 -4.08 20.32
N ASP A 71 -9.15 -4.92 21.30
CA ASP A 71 -10.37 -4.81 22.11
C ASP A 71 -10.33 -3.59 23.07
N ASN A 72 -9.35 -2.70 22.89
CA ASN A 72 -9.38 -1.35 23.44
C ASN A 72 -10.33 -0.49 22.60
N GLU A 73 -11.50 -0.14 23.14
CA GLU A 73 -12.59 0.65 22.52
C GLU A 73 -12.17 1.99 21.86
N LYS A 74 -10.90 2.38 21.95
CA LYS A 74 -10.35 3.67 21.50
C LYS A 74 -9.57 3.62 20.19
N PHE A 75 -9.02 2.47 19.78
CA PHE A 75 -8.15 2.38 18.59
C PHE A 75 -8.18 1.01 17.93
N GLN A 76 -8.39 0.99 16.62
CA GLN A 76 -8.35 -0.24 15.82
C GLN A 76 -7.61 -0.03 14.50
N ILE A 77 -6.62 -0.86 14.20
CA ILE A 77 -6.14 -1.06 12.84
C ILE A 77 -7.21 -1.86 12.08
N ARG A 78 -7.70 -1.29 10.99
CA ARG A 78 -8.70 -1.92 10.13
C ARG A 78 -8.06 -2.67 8.97
N LYS A 79 -6.99 -2.12 8.42
CA LYS A 79 -6.20 -2.72 7.34
C LYS A 79 -4.75 -2.30 7.41
N LEU A 80 -3.89 -3.14 6.85
CA LEU A 80 -2.48 -2.88 6.64
C LEU A 80 -2.16 -3.08 5.16
N ILE A 81 -1.36 -2.18 4.59
CA ILE A 81 -0.76 -2.33 3.27
C ILE A 81 0.72 -2.62 3.46
N SER A 82 1.11 -3.88 3.23
CA SER A 82 2.47 -4.34 3.37
C SER A 82 3.31 -4.08 2.14
N ASN A 83 4.40 -3.33 2.28
CA ASN A 83 5.31 -2.98 1.19
C ASN A 83 6.47 -3.97 1.10
N PHE A 84 6.46 -4.83 0.08
CA PHE A 84 7.53 -5.79 -0.19
C PHE A 84 8.55 -5.25 -1.18
N VAL A 85 9.66 -4.75 -0.64
CA VAL A 85 10.57 -3.87 -1.40
C VAL A 85 11.88 -4.53 -1.87
N PHE A 86 12.09 -5.80 -1.50
CA PHE A 86 13.31 -6.55 -1.78
C PHE A 86 12.99 -7.83 -2.59
N PRO A 87 13.41 -7.92 -3.87
CA PRO A 87 13.16 -9.09 -4.70
C PRO A 87 13.60 -10.42 -4.08
N SER A 88 14.73 -10.42 -3.37
CA SER A 88 15.26 -11.62 -2.70
C SER A 88 14.35 -12.18 -1.61
N ARG A 89 13.36 -11.42 -1.13
CA ARG A 89 12.43 -11.81 -0.07
C ARG A 89 11.03 -12.16 -0.57
N TRP A 90 10.72 -11.84 -1.83
CA TRP A 90 9.38 -12.04 -2.37
C TRP A 90 8.93 -13.49 -2.26
N THR A 91 9.77 -14.47 -2.61
CA THR A 91 9.42 -15.89 -2.47
C THR A 91 9.10 -16.26 -1.01
N ALA A 92 9.97 -15.90 -0.07
CA ALA A 92 9.79 -16.28 1.34
C ALA A 92 8.57 -15.62 2.00
N CYS A 93 8.24 -14.39 1.61
CA CYS A 93 7.17 -13.62 2.24
C CYS A 93 5.80 -13.73 1.54
N LEU A 94 5.78 -13.84 0.20
CA LEU A 94 4.55 -13.84 -0.59
C LEU A 94 4.03 -15.24 -0.88
N ASP A 95 4.92 -16.23 -1.01
CA ASP A 95 4.49 -17.61 -1.29
C ASP A 95 4.04 -18.33 -0.03
N GLY A 96 4.43 -17.82 1.16
CA GLY A 96 3.97 -18.32 2.46
C GLY A 96 2.51 -17.96 2.77
N ASP A 97 1.91 -18.74 3.68
CA ASP A 97 0.47 -18.68 3.99
C ASP A 97 0.02 -17.39 4.71
N LEU A 98 0.98 -16.62 5.25
CA LEU A 98 0.72 -15.50 6.16
C LEU A 98 -0.10 -14.35 5.54
N LEU A 99 0.03 -14.12 4.23
CA LEU A 99 -0.69 -13.05 3.52
C LEU A 99 -1.95 -13.53 2.81
N LYS A 100 -2.08 -14.85 2.61
CA LYS A 100 -3.14 -15.44 1.78
C LYS A 100 -4.46 -15.54 2.54
N GLU A 101 -4.41 -15.66 3.86
CA GLU A 101 -5.59 -15.95 4.68
C GLU A 101 -6.30 -14.69 5.22
N ASP A 102 -5.60 -13.57 5.43
CA ASP A 102 -6.19 -12.38 6.08
C ASP A 102 -6.44 -11.23 5.10
N LYS A 103 -7.72 -11.01 4.76
CA LYS A 103 -8.18 -9.92 3.87
C LYS A 103 -7.96 -8.51 4.42
N ARG A 104 -7.57 -8.37 5.70
CA ARG A 104 -7.16 -7.09 6.29
C ARG A 104 -5.73 -6.71 5.92
N ILE A 105 -4.93 -7.67 5.43
CA ILE A 105 -3.56 -7.43 4.99
C ILE A 105 -3.55 -7.41 3.46
N LEU A 106 -3.40 -6.21 2.92
CA LEU A 106 -3.14 -5.96 1.51
C LEU A 106 -1.64 -5.80 1.31
N HIS A 107 -1.16 -5.91 0.07
CA HIS A 107 0.26 -5.74 -0.18
C HIS A 107 0.58 -5.06 -1.50
N THR A 108 1.79 -4.50 -1.51
CA THR A 108 2.44 -3.94 -2.69
C THR A 108 3.77 -4.65 -2.89
N ILE A 109 4.22 -4.69 -4.13
CA ILE A 109 5.48 -5.32 -4.51
C ILE A 109 6.20 -4.34 -5.41
N GLY A 110 7.45 -4.06 -5.06
CA GLY A 110 8.27 -3.08 -5.75
C GLY A 110 9.74 -3.24 -5.40
N ILE A 111 10.57 -2.50 -6.11
CA ILE A 111 12.01 -2.49 -5.94
C ILE A 111 12.40 -1.13 -5.42
N HIS A 112 12.82 -1.10 -4.15
CA HIS A 112 13.25 0.12 -3.48
C HIS A 112 14.49 0.70 -4.17
N PRO A 113 14.62 2.03 -4.30
CA PRO A 113 15.78 2.68 -4.94
C PRO A 113 17.14 2.24 -4.40
N LYS A 114 17.26 2.01 -3.09
CA LYS A 114 18.50 1.51 -2.45
C LYS A 114 18.95 0.12 -2.91
N VAL A 115 18.09 -0.66 -3.54
CA VAL A 115 18.43 -1.96 -4.13
C VAL A 115 18.28 -1.99 -5.65
N ALA A 116 18.13 -0.82 -6.27
CA ALA A 116 18.18 -0.69 -7.72
C ALA A 116 19.51 -1.22 -8.27
N GLY A 117 19.45 -1.78 -9.47
CA GLY A 117 20.61 -2.32 -10.18
C GLY A 117 20.25 -2.69 -11.61
N ASN A 118 21.24 -3.14 -12.36
CA ASN A 118 21.21 -3.20 -13.82
C ASN A 118 20.34 -4.35 -14.39
N GLN A 119 19.58 -5.08 -13.57
CA GLN A 119 18.77 -6.25 -13.96
C GLN A 119 17.30 -5.89 -14.28
N VAL A 120 17.10 -4.79 -14.98
CA VAL A 120 15.76 -4.20 -15.26
C VAL A 120 14.80 -5.19 -15.92
N GLY A 121 15.23 -5.97 -16.92
CA GLY A 121 14.37 -6.95 -17.60
C GLY A 121 13.92 -8.10 -16.68
N ARG A 122 14.81 -8.55 -15.78
CA ARG A 122 14.47 -9.54 -14.76
C ARG A 122 13.43 -8.97 -13.79
N HIS A 123 13.64 -7.74 -13.33
CA HIS A 123 12.71 -7.04 -12.43
C HIS A 123 11.30 -6.94 -13.01
N TYR A 124 11.18 -6.54 -14.29
CA TYR A 124 9.87 -6.49 -14.97
C TYR A 124 9.17 -7.85 -14.96
N THR A 125 9.89 -8.89 -15.38
CA THR A 125 9.34 -10.24 -15.49
C THR A 125 8.93 -10.78 -14.11
N GLU A 126 9.75 -10.51 -13.08
CA GLU A 126 9.49 -10.97 -11.74
C GLU A 126 8.32 -10.25 -11.08
N LEU A 127 8.21 -8.92 -11.26
CA LEU A 127 7.04 -8.15 -10.81
C LEU A 127 5.76 -8.65 -11.49
N LYS A 128 5.76 -8.81 -12.81
CA LYS A 128 4.57 -9.23 -13.57
C LYS A 128 4.04 -10.60 -13.13
N ARG A 129 4.91 -11.54 -12.74
CA ARG A 129 4.49 -12.85 -12.21
C ARG A 129 3.86 -12.79 -10.82
N ARG A 130 4.07 -11.70 -10.07
CA ARG A 130 3.69 -11.58 -8.65
C ARG A 130 2.44 -10.73 -8.42
N ILE A 131 1.68 -10.43 -9.49
CA ILE A 131 0.39 -9.72 -9.46
C ILE A 131 -0.83 -10.68 -9.29
N PRO A 132 -0.87 -11.65 -8.34
CA PRO A 132 -2.14 -12.23 -7.91
C PRO A 132 -2.47 -11.98 -6.43
N GLY A 133 -3.74 -12.18 -6.05
CA GLY A 133 -4.18 -12.19 -4.64
C GLY A 133 -4.49 -10.81 -4.06
N ASN A 134 -4.10 -10.58 -2.79
CA ASN A 134 -4.31 -9.32 -2.05
C ASN A 134 -3.35 -8.18 -2.49
N PHE A 135 -2.84 -8.27 -3.70
CA PHE A 135 -1.96 -7.29 -4.33
C PHE A 135 -2.76 -6.09 -4.85
N ILE A 136 -2.38 -4.88 -4.45
CA ILE A 136 -3.19 -3.67 -4.76
C ILE A 136 -2.43 -2.52 -5.43
N ALA A 137 -1.10 -2.53 -5.43
CA ALA A 137 -0.30 -1.46 -6.01
C ALA A 137 1.14 -1.91 -6.30
N ILE A 138 1.81 -1.21 -7.21
CA ILE A 138 3.25 -1.38 -7.44
C ILE A 138 4.03 -0.47 -6.50
N GLY A 139 5.00 -1.03 -5.79
CA GLY A 139 5.85 -0.28 -4.88
C GLY A 139 6.15 -1.06 -3.60
N GLU A 140 6.96 -0.55 -2.70
CA GLU A 140 7.59 0.76 -2.74
C GLU A 140 8.64 0.88 -3.85
N CYS A 141 8.54 1.93 -4.67
CA CYS A 141 9.46 2.25 -5.76
C CYS A 141 9.76 3.75 -5.77
N GLY A 142 10.85 4.21 -6.38
CA GLY A 142 11.12 5.65 -6.41
C GLY A 142 12.58 5.98 -6.50
N LEU A 143 12.96 7.15 -5.99
CA LEU A 143 14.33 7.67 -5.98
C LEU A 143 14.78 8.04 -4.58
N ASP A 144 16.02 7.70 -4.27
CA ASP A 144 16.70 8.02 -3.02
C ASP A 144 18.10 8.59 -3.32
N VAL A 145 18.25 9.91 -3.14
CA VAL A 145 19.50 10.65 -3.35
C VAL A 145 20.35 10.77 -2.07
N SER A 146 20.08 9.96 -1.05
CA SER A 146 20.92 9.95 0.15
C SER A 146 22.33 9.39 -0.11
N GLN A 147 23.28 9.82 0.72
CA GLN A 147 24.67 9.36 0.66
C GLN A 147 24.74 7.83 0.81
N GLY A 148 25.59 7.20 -0.01
CA GLY A 148 25.74 5.73 -0.04
C GLY A 148 24.63 4.97 -0.75
N GLY A 149 23.74 5.66 -1.47
CA GLY A 149 22.71 5.05 -2.32
C GLY A 149 23.27 4.40 -3.59
N LYS A 150 22.39 3.70 -4.32
CA LYS A 150 22.70 3.18 -5.67
C LYS A 150 22.81 4.32 -6.67
N ASP A 151 23.49 4.06 -7.79
CA ASP A 151 23.59 5.02 -8.89
C ASP A 151 22.20 5.52 -9.33
N LEU A 152 22.06 6.84 -9.44
CA LEU A 152 20.78 7.48 -9.70
C LEU A 152 20.21 7.09 -11.06
N ARG A 153 21.05 6.85 -12.08
CA ARG A 153 20.58 6.43 -13.40
C ARG A 153 19.96 5.04 -13.33
N GLU A 154 20.55 4.14 -12.54
CA GLU A 154 19.97 2.81 -12.30
C GLU A 154 18.66 2.89 -11.52
N GLN A 155 18.57 3.76 -10.51
CA GLN A 155 17.30 4.01 -9.81
C GLN A 155 16.21 4.51 -10.78
N VAL A 156 16.52 5.46 -11.66
CA VAL A 156 15.58 5.99 -12.67
C VAL A 156 15.14 4.90 -13.66
N LYS A 157 16.05 4.06 -14.16
CA LYS A 157 15.71 2.94 -15.05
C LYS A 157 14.73 1.97 -14.38
N VAL A 158 15.02 1.58 -13.13
CA VAL A 158 14.17 0.66 -12.36
C VAL A 158 12.82 1.31 -12.01
N LEU A 159 12.79 2.60 -11.70
CA LEU A 159 11.54 3.33 -11.47
C LEU A 159 10.65 3.34 -12.72
N ARG A 160 11.20 3.69 -13.89
CA ARG A 160 10.42 3.74 -15.15
C ARG A 160 9.72 2.43 -15.47
N VAL A 161 10.42 1.30 -15.33
CA VAL A 161 9.83 -0.02 -15.57
C VAL A 161 8.70 -0.35 -14.61
N GLN A 162 8.80 0.07 -13.35
CA GLN A 162 7.72 -0.10 -12.38
C GLN A 162 6.52 0.80 -12.69
N LEU A 163 6.75 2.04 -13.12
CA LEU A 163 5.69 2.96 -13.55
C LEU A 163 4.99 2.48 -14.83
N GLU A 164 5.75 1.96 -15.80
CA GLU A 164 5.20 1.36 -17.02
C GLU A 164 4.32 0.16 -16.70
N LEU A 165 4.79 -0.74 -15.84
CA LEU A 165 4.00 -1.90 -15.40
C LEU A 165 2.74 -1.47 -14.64
N ALA A 166 2.84 -0.46 -13.77
CA ALA A 166 1.70 0.04 -13.01
C ALA A 166 0.63 0.62 -13.94
N ARG A 167 1.05 1.41 -14.94
CA ARG A 167 0.17 1.96 -15.97
C ARG A 167 -0.49 0.84 -16.79
N ASP A 168 0.30 -0.11 -17.29
CA ASP A 168 -0.20 -1.21 -18.12
C ASP A 168 -1.22 -2.08 -17.37
N CYS A 169 -1.04 -2.24 -16.05
CA CYS A 169 -1.95 -2.97 -15.17
C CYS A 169 -3.08 -2.10 -14.56
N LYS A 170 -3.11 -0.79 -14.83
CA LYS A 170 -4.03 0.19 -14.21
C LYS A 170 -4.00 0.14 -12.68
N LEU A 171 -2.80 0.02 -12.10
CA LEU A 171 -2.59 -0.08 -10.67
C LEU A 171 -2.05 1.24 -10.09
N PRO A 172 -2.43 1.58 -8.85
CA PRO A 172 -1.75 2.63 -8.08
C PRO A 172 -0.26 2.33 -7.88
N VAL A 173 0.49 3.37 -7.52
CA VAL A 173 1.91 3.28 -7.17
C VAL A 173 2.18 3.80 -5.75
N VAL A 174 3.03 3.10 -5.00
CA VAL A 174 3.58 3.58 -3.74
C VAL A 174 4.99 4.10 -3.98
N ILE A 175 5.18 5.41 -3.77
CA ILE A 175 6.40 6.13 -4.12
C ILE A 175 7.26 6.42 -2.88
N HIS A 176 8.50 5.91 -2.89
CA HIS A 176 9.60 6.44 -2.08
C HIS A 176 10.15 7.71 -2.72
N CYS A 177 10.12 8.81 -1.97
CA CYS A 177 10.72 10.05 -2.43
C CYS A 177 11.69 10.58 -1.38
N ARG A 178 12.98 10.42 -1.66
CA ARG A 178 14.04 11.09 -0.91
C ARG A 178 14.90 11.88 -1.89
N GLY A 179 14.56 13.16 -2.05
CA GLY A 179 15.12 14.08 -3.04
C GLY A 179 14.03 14.64 -3.96
N LYS A 180 13.28 15.64 -3.47
CA LYS A 180 12.01 16.12 -4.07
C LYS A 180 12.06 16.35 -5.58
N ASN A 181 13.06 17.10 -6.07
CA ASN A 181 13.01 17.64 -7.43
C ASN A 181 13.20 16.61 -8.57
N ILE A 182 13.79 15.45 -8.30
CA ILE A 182 14.08 14.49 -9.38
C ILE A 182 12.95 13.47 -9.56
N THR A 183 12.31 13.05 -8.46
CA THR A 183 11.18 12.11 -8.51
C THR A 183 10.02 12.72 -9.28
N ASP A 184 9.66 13.97 -8.98
CA ASP A 184 8.56 14.69 -9.63
C ASP A 184 8.76 14.80 -11.15
N ARG A 185 10.00 15.06 -11.59
CA ARG A 185 10.34 15.13 -13.02
C ARG A 185 10.12 13.81 -13.73
N VAL A 186 10.42 12.67 -13.09
CA VAL A 186 10.17 11.35 -13.69
C VAL A 186 8.68 11.05 -13.70
N LEU A 187 7.98 11.30 -12.60
CA LEU A 187 6.55 11.07 -12.48
C LEU A 187 5.72 11.90 -13.47
N GLY A 188 6.13 13.14 -13.76
CA GLY A 188 5.44 14.01 -14.73
C GLY A 188 5.38 13.48 -16.17
N TYR A 189 6.15 12.44 -16.53
CA TYR A 189 6.00 11.75 -17.82
C TYR A 189 4.87 10.71 -17.82
N TYR A 190 4.45 10.26 -16.63
CA TYR A 190 3.45 9.21 -16.43
C TYR A 190 2.14 9.76 -15.86
N VAL A 191 2.18 10.95 -15.27
CA VAL A 191 1.02 11.74 -14.87
C VAL A 191 0.71 12.71 -16.03
N ARG A 192 -0.19 12.33 -16.93
CA ARG A 192 -0.78 13.26 -17.91
C ARG A 192 -2.29 13.07 -17.97
N ASP A 193 -2.98 14.18 -17.74
CA ASP A 193 -4.35 14.58 -18.06
C ASP A 193 -5.33 13.41 -18.28
N THR A 194 -5.78 12.83 -17.17
CA THR A 194 -7.09 12.16 -17.11
C THR A 194 -8.20 13.19 -17.10
#